data_AF-A0A077JIV8-F1
#
_entry.id   AF-A0A077JIV8-F1
#
_cell.length_a   1.000
_cell.length_b   1.000
_cell.length_c   1.000
_cell.angle_alpha   90.00
_cell.angle_beta   90.00
_cell.angle_gamma   90.00
#
_symmetry.space_group_name_H-M   'P 1'
#
loop_
_entity.id
_entity.type
_entity.pdbx_description
1 polymer ?
#
loop_
_entity_poly.entity_id
_entity_poly.type
_entity_poly.pdbx_seq_one_letter_code
_entity_poly.pdbx_strand_id
1 'polypeptide(L)'
;SRFLSEACDLVFDAARRRKRILIVGTKKRVADSVARAAIKARCHYVNKKWLGGMLTNWSTTERRLCKFKKLRLELKMVRRNLLKKRDAAR
;
A
#
# COMPACT_ATOMS: atom_id res chain seq x y z
N SER A 1 -9.81 -29.49 -4.93
CA SER A 1 -9.22 -28.83 -3.75
C SER A 1 -7.68 -28.78 -3.77
N ARG A 2 -6.98 -29.79 -4.33
CA ARG A 2 -5.51 -29.89 -4.36
C ARG A 2 -4.73 -28.57 -4.61
N PHE A 3 -5.06 -27.82 -5.66
CA PHE A 3 -4.35 -26.59 -5.99
C PHE A 3 -4.48 -25.47 -4.93
N LEU A 4 -5.59 -25.43 -4.20
CA LEU A 4 -5.77 -24.45 -3.13
C LEU A 4 -4.88 -24.81 -1.93
N SER A 5 -4.85 -26.08 -1.56
CA SER A 5 -3.97 -26.59 -0.50
C SER A 5 -2.51 -26.29 -0.82
N GLU A 6 -2.06 -26.61 -2.02
CA GLU A 6 -0.68 -26.37 -2.47
C GLU A 6 -0.31 -24.88 -2.47
N ALA A 7 -1.22 -24.00 -2.89
CA ALA A 7 -1.02 -22.56 -2.81
C ALA A 7 -0.94 -22.06 -1.35
N CYS A 8 -1.76 -22.60 -0.46
CA CYS A 8 -1.71 -22.28 0.97
C CYS A 8 -0.37 -22.69 1.59
N ASP A 9 0.13 -23.88 1.29
CA ASP A 9 1.41 -24.39 1.80
C ASP A 9 2.58 -23.52 1.31
N LEU A 10 2.58 -23.12 0.03
CA LEU A 10 3.60 -22.24 -0.54
C LEU A 10 3.62 -20.87 0.14
N VAL A 11 2.44 -20.27 0.35
CA VAL A 11 2.33 -18.97 1.02
C VAL A 11 2.73 -19.07 2.50
N PHE A 12 2.37 -20.17 3.17
CA PHE A 12 2.77 -20.45 4.54
C PHE A 12 4.30 -20.54 4.66
N ASP A 13 4.94 -21.29 3.77
CA ASP A 13 6.40 -21.40 3.75
C ASP A 13 7.11 -20.08 3.44
N ALA A 14 6.55 -19.28 2.53
CA ALA A 14 7.05 -17.93 2.26
C ALA A 14 6.97 -17.03 3.50
N ALA A 15 5.85 -17.08 4.22
CA ALA A 15 5.64 -16.33 5.46
C ALA A 15 6.58 -16.81 6.58
N ARG A 16 6.74 -18.13 6.75
CA ARG A 16 7.69 -18.74 7.69
C ARG A 16 9.12 -18.27 7.46
N ARG A 17 9.51 -18.11 6.19
CA ARG A 17 10.81 -17.56 5.76
C ARG A 17 10.88 -16.03 5.80
N ARG A 18 9.90 -15.35 6.41
CA ARG A 18 9.80 -13.88 6.52
C ARG A 18 9.89 -13.15 5.17
N LYS A 19 9.43 -13.78 4.09
CA LYS A 19 9.35 -13.11 2.78
C LYS A 19 8.24 -12.06 2.81
N ARG A 20 8.44 -10.99 2.05
CA ARG A 20 7.42 -9.95 1.86
C ARG A 20 6.40 -10.43 0.83
N ILE A 21 5.12 -10.39 1.19
CA ILE A 21 4.00 -10.79 0.34
C ILE A 21 3.21 -9.54 -0.08
N LEU A 22 2.89 -9.46 -1.37
CA LEU A 22 2.05 -8.41 -1.94
C LEU A 22 0.73 -9.01 -2.44
N ILE A 23 -0.39 -8.57 -1.87
CA ILE A 23 -1.73 -9.02 -2.26
C ILE A 23 -2.34 -8.01 -3.24
N VAL A 24 -2.75 -8.47 -4.42
CA VAL A 24 -3.22 -7.59 -5.49
C VAL A 24 -4.66 -7.95 -5.86
N GLY A 25 -5.52 -6.95 -5.89
CA GLY A 25 -6.89 -7.09 -6.37
C GLY A 25 -7.55 -5.75 -6.57
N THR A 26 -7.56 -5.28 -7.81
CA THR A 26 -8.01 -3.93 -8.20
C THR A 26 -9.47 -3.86 -8.64
N LYS A 27 -10.14 -5.01 -8.78
CA LYS A 27 -11.55 -5.06 -9.18
C LYS A 27 -12.43 -4.47 -8.08
N LYS A 28 -13.36 -3.57 -8.43
CA LYS A 28 -14.23 -2.86 -7.47
C LYS A 28 -14.86 -3.79 -6.42
N ARG A 29 -15.43 -4.93 -6.85
CA ARG A 29 -16.07 -5.92 -5.97
C ARG A 29 -15.14 -6.67 -5.01
N VAL A 30 -13.82 -6.64 -5.26
CA VAL A 30 -12.79 -7.39 -4.52
C VAL A 30 -11.85 -6.46 -3.74
N ALA A 31 -11.76 -5.19 -4.15
CA ALA A 31 -10.79 -4.21 -3.63
C ALA A 31 -10.82 -4.08 -2.11
N ASP A 32 -12.01 -4.03 -1.51
CA ASP A 32 -12.14 -3.88 -0.06
C ASP A 32 -11.82 -5.18 0.67
N SER A 33 -12.22 -6.33 0.12
CA SER A 33 -11.87 -7.64 0.68
C SER A 33 -10.36 -7.88 0.68
N VAL A 34 -9.67 -7.52 -0.40
CA VAL A 34 -8.20 -7.61 -0.49
C VAL A 34 -7.52 -6.69 0.51
N ALA A 35 -7.98 -5.45 0.63
CA ALA A 35 -7.42 -4.51 1.62
C ALA A 35 -7.61 -5.04 3.06
N ARG A 36 -8.81 -5.49 3.41
CA ARG A 36 -9.10 -6.06 4.74
C ARG A 36 -8.24 -7.29 5.04
N ALA A 37 -8.14 -8.22 4.09
CA ALA A 37 -7.36 -9.44 4.27
C ALA A 37 -5.86 -9.13 4.43
N ALA A 38 -5.30 -8.24 3.60
CA ALA A 38 -3.90 -7.84 3.68
C ALA A 38 -3.58 -7.12 4.99
N ILE A 39 -4.45 -6.22 5.45
CA ILE A 39 -4.28 -5.52 6.74
C ILE A 39 -4.30 -6.53 7.90
N LYS A 40 -5.27 -7.46 7.91
CA LYS A 40 -5.36 -8.53 8.92
C LYS A 40 -4.11 -9.40 8.94
N ALA A 41 -3.58 -9.73 7.76
CA ALA A 41 -2.37 -10.54 7.60
C ALA A 41 -1.05 -9.74 7.75
N ARG A 42 -1.12 -8.42 7.96
CA ARG A 42 0.04 -7.50 7.98
C ARG A 42 0.91 -7.58 6.71
N CYS A 43 0.28 -7.81 5.57
CA CYS A 43 0.92 -7.85 4.24
C CYS A 43 0.73 -6.55 3.48
N HIS A 44 1.57 -6.32 2.46
CA HIS A 44 1.38 -5.20 1.53
C HIS A 44 0.25 -5.49 0.54
N TYR A 45 -0.42 -4.46 0.01
CA TYR A 45 -1.48 -4.65 -0.97
C TYR A 45 -1.60 -3.54 -2.01
N VAL A 46 -2.24 -3.88 -3.15
CA VAL A 46 -2.69 -2.95 -4.18
C VAL A 46 -4.16 -3.24 -4.51
N ASN A 47 -5.06 -2.33 -4.15
CA ASN A 47 -6.51 -2.51 -4.35
C ASN A 47 -7.17 -1.50 -5.29
N LYS A 48 -6.43 -0.53 -5.84
CA LYS A 48 -6.98 0.52 -6.73
C LYS A 48 -6.52 0.36 -8.17
N LYS A 49 -5.25 0.66 -8.45
CA LYS A 49 -4.67 0.58 -9.80
C LYS A 49 -3.29 -0.03 -9.72
N TRP A 50 -3.06 -1.07 -10.51
CA TRP A 50 -1.73 -1.63 -10.75
C TRP A 50 -1.07 -0.82 -11.86
N LEU A 51 -0.01 -0.10 -11.55
CA LEU A 51 0.76 0.62 -12.57
C LEU A 51 1.72 -0.37 -13.23
N GLY A 52 1.76 -0.36 -14.55
CA GLY A 52 2.77 -1.13 -15.30
C GLY A 52 4.17 -0.76 -14.81
N GLY A 53 5.01 -1.77 -14.57
CA GLY A 53 6.37 -1.56 -14.10
C GLY A 53 6.55 -1.39 -12.59
N MET A 54 5.51 -1.58 -11.74
CA MET A 54 5.67 -1.44 -10.29
C MET A 54 6.71 -2.39 -9.67
N LEU A 55 6.84 -3.61 -10.20
CA LEU A 55 7.84 -4.59 -9.73
C LEU A 55 9.11 -4.57 -10.58
N THR A 56 8.99 -4.35 -11.89
CA THR A 56 10.13 -4.44 -12.83
C THR A 56 10.90 -3.13 -12.96
N ASN A 57 10.27 -1.99 -12.66
CA ASN A 57 10.88 -0.65 -12.64
C ASN A 57 10.73 -0.03 -11.24
N TRP A 58 11.40 -0.66 -10.27
CA TRP A 58 11.32 -0.24 -8.87
C TRP A 58 11.93 1.15 -8.64
N SER A 59 13.05 1.48 -9.28
CA SER A 59 13.73 2.78 -9.11
C SER A 59 12.81 3.97 -9.44
N THR A 60 12.00 3.84 -10.50
CA THR A 60 11.00 4.86 -10.86
C THR A 60 9.86 4.91 -9.85
N THR A 61 9.39 3.75 -9.40
CA THR A 61 8.31 3.64 -8.41
C THR A 61 8.72 4.25 -7.07
N GLU A 62 9.94 3.96 -6.62
CA GLU A 62 10.53 4.51 -5.41
C GLU A 62 10.69 6.03 -5.48
N ARG A 63 11.21 6.57 -6.59
CA ARG A 63 11.31 8.02 -6.80
C ARG A 63 9.94 8.71 -6.71
N ARG A 64 8.90 8.11 -7.31
CA ARG A 64 7.53 8.62 -7.23
C ARG A 64 7.00 8.57 -5.80
N LEU A 65 7.29 7.50 -5.06
CA LEU A 65 6.90 7.36 -3.65
C LEU A 65 7.60 8.40 -2.77
N CYS A 66 8.88 8.65 -2.97
CA CYS A 66 9.64 9.68 -2.25
C CYS A 66 9.06 11.08 -2.51
N LYS A 67 8.80 11.42 -3.78
CA LYS A 67 8.13 12.67 -4.15
C LYS A 67 6.76 12.81 -3.48
N PHE A 68 5.95 11.75 -3.47
CA PHE A 68 4.65 11.75 -2.79
C PHE A 68 4.78 12.00 -1.29
N LYS A 69 5.73 11.36 -0.60
CA LYS A 69 5.97 11.58 0.84
C LYS A 69 6.38 13.03 1.12
N LYS A 70 7.26 13.61 0.30
CA LYS A 70 7.67 15.02 0.40
C LYS A 70 6.48 15.97 0.26
N LEU A 71 5.69 15.84 -0.80
CA LEU A 71 4.49 16.67 -1.02
C LEU A 71 3.48 16.53 0.12
N ARG A 72 3.29 15.32 0.66
CA ARG A 72 2.39 15.09 1.79
C ARG A 72 2.87 15.78 3.07
N LEU A 73 4.17 15.88 3.30
CA LEU A 73 4.75 16.61 4.44
C LEU A 73 4.57 18.12 4.28
N GLU A 74 4.88 18.66 3.09
CA GLU A 74 4.69 20.07 2.76
C GLU A 74 3.22 20.50 2.96
N LEU A 75 2.27 19.71 2.44
CA LEU A 75 0.83 19.97 2.63
C LEU A 75 0.41 19.96 4.10
N LYS A 76 0.96 19.06 4.93
CA LYS A 76 0.69 19.04 6.37
C LYS A 76 1.23 20.30 7.06
N MET A 77 2.41 20.78 6.68
CA MET A 77 3.00 22.01 7.23
C MET A 77 2.18 23.23 6.85
N VAL A 78 1.81 23.37 5.56
CA VAL A 78 0.94 24.46 5.08
C VAL A 78 -0.38 24.46 5.85
N ARG A 79 -1.04 23.31 5.95
CA ARG A 79 -2.32 23.19 6.69
C ARG A 79 -2.19 23.59 8.16
N ARG A 80 -1.08 23.23 8.81
CA ARG A 80 -0.79 23.63 10.19
C ARG A 80 -0.63 25.14 10.33
N ASN A 81 0.09 25.77 9.40
CA ASN A 81 0.32 27.21 9.41
C ASN A 81 -0.99 27.99 9.20
N LEU A 82 -1.88 27.49 8.32
CA LEU A 82 -3.20 28.09 8.11
C LEU A 82 -4.08 28.01 9.37
N LEU A 83 -4.06 26.87 10.07
CA LEU A 83 -4.78 26.72 11.34
C LEU A 83 -4.30 27.73 12.39
N LYS A 84 -2.97 27.84 12.57
CA LYS A 84 -2.38 28.83 13.49
C LYS A 84 -2.79 30.27 13.15
N LYS A 85 -2.80 30.64 11.86
CA LYS A 85 -3.23 31.98 11.42
C LYS A 85 -4.71 32.25 11.73
N ARG A 86 -5.56 31.24 11.60
CA ARG A 86 -6.99 31.35 11.91
C ARG A 86 -7.23 31.49 13.42
N ASP A 87 -6.53 30.70 14.23
CA ASP A 87 -6.71 30.70 15.69
C ASP A 87 -6.13 31.98 16.33
N ALA A 88 -5.11 32.60 15.72
CA ALA A 88 -4.57 33.90 16.13
C ALA A 88 -5.43 35.12 15.70
N ALA A 89 -6.39 34.92 14.79
CA ALA A 89 -7.31 35.96 14.32
C ALA A 89 -8.66 35.95 15.06
N ARG A 90 -8.81 35.09 16.08
CA ARG A 90 -9.96 34.96 16.95
C ARG A 90 -9.62 35.53 18.32
#